data_AF-A0A6I8RIA1-F1
#
_entry.id   AF-A0A6I8RIA1-F1
#
_cell.length_a   1.000
_cell.length_b   1.000
_cell.length_c   1.000
_cell.angle_alpha   90.00
_cell.angle_beta   90.00
_cell.angle_gamma   90.00
#
_symmetry.space_group_name_H-M   'P 1'
#
loop_
_entity.id
_entity.type
_entity.pdbx_description
1 polymer ?
#
loop_
_entity_poly.entity_id
_entity_poly.type
_entity_poly.pdbx_seq_one_letter_code
_entity_poly.pdbx_strand_id
1 'polypeptide(L)'
;NAADSKREQFRRYLEKAGVLDTLTKVLVALYEEPEKPNNALDFLKQHMGAAGPETADVEALRLEVAELKQKYEAVLEENKELKAKLAQHDPAQHLDEKRSET
;
A
#
# COMPACT_ATOMS: atom_id res chain seq x y z
N ASN A 1 38.28 24.71 7.93
CA ASN A 1 38.10 24.48 9.38
C ASN A 1 37.42 23.13 9.57
N ALA A 2 37.86 22.27 10.51
CA ALA A 2 37.29 20.92 10.66
C ALA A 2 35.82 20.92 11.12
N ALA A 3 35.41 21.97 11.84
CA ALA A 3 34.02 22.18 12.27
C ALA A 3 33.07 22.40 11.08
N ASP A 4 33.49 23.18 10.08
CA ASP A 4 32.68 23.45 8.88
C ASP A 4 32.46 22.17 8.06
N SER A 5 33.47 21.30 7.99
CA SER A 5 33.37 20.00 7.31
C SER A 5 32.35 19.07 7.98
N LYS A 6 32.35 18.98 9.32
CA LYS A 6 31.36 18.19 10.06
C LYS A 6 29.94 18.72 9.87
N ARG A 7 29.77 20.05 9.91
CA ARG A 7 28.46 20.70 9.69
C ARG A 7 27.92 20.41 8.29
N GLU A 8 28.77 20.51 7.27
CA GLU A 8 28.40 20.22 5.88
C GLU A 8 28.02 18.75 5.67
N GLN A 9 28.78 17.82 6.25
CA GLN A 9 28.45 16.39 6.20
C GLN A 9 27.08 16.10 6.83
N PHE A 10 26.81 16.71 7.99
CA PHE A 10 25.51 16.56 8.65
C PHE A 10 24.36 17.15 7.82
N ARG A 11 24.56 18.34 7.24
CA ARG A 11 23.57 18.93 6.32
C ARG A 11 23.27 18.01 5.14
N ARG A 12 24.30 17.48 4.48
CA ARG A 12 24.14 16.54 3.34
C ARG A 12 23.42 15.27 3.75
N TYR A 13 23.68 14.76 4.95
CA TYR A 13 22.97 13.60 5.49
C TYR A 13 21.47 13.89 5.61
N LEU A 14 21.09 15.02 6.22
CA LEU A 14 19.68 15.42 6.35
C LEU A 14 19.00 15.63 4.99
N GLU A 15 19.72 16.21 4.03
CA GLU A 15 19.24 16.42 2.66
C GLU A 15 19.02 15.09 1.94
N LYS A 16 20.00 14.18 1.99
CA LYS A 16 19.91 12.84 1.38
C LYS A 16 18.81 11.97 2.02
N ALA A 17 18.61 12.10 3.33
CA ALA A 17 17.57 11.38 4.06
C ALA A 17 16.18 11.99 3.91
N GLY A 18 16.02 13.10 3.18
CA GLY A 18 14.73 13.76 2.95
C GLY A 18 14.21 14.58 4.14
N VAL A 19 14.96 14.69 5.24
CA VAL A 19 14.55 15.42 6.44
C VAL A 19 14.29 16.90 6.14
N LEU A 20 15.15 17.52 5.33
CA LEU A 20 14.99 18.93 4.96
C LEU A 20 13.74 19.17 4.11
N ASP A 21 13.43 18.24 3.20
CA ASP A 21 12.25 18.31 2.35
C ASP A 21 10.96 18.19 3.18
N THR A 22 10.89 17.22 4.08
CA THR A 22 9.75 17.05 5.00
C THR A 22 9.56 18.27 5.89
N LEU A 23 10.63 18.79 6.50
CA LEU A 23 10.55 20.02 7.32
C LEU A 23 10.06 21.21 6.49
N THR A 24 10.53 21.34 5.24
CA THR A 24 10.09 22.41 4.34
C THR A 24 8.60 22.28 4.04
N LYS A 25 8.11 21.09 3.70
CA LYS A 25 6.68 20.83 3.43
C LYS A 25 5.78 21.17 4.62
N VAL A 26 6.16 20.76 5.83
CA VAL A 26 5.39 21.08 7.04
C VAL A 26 5.37 22.58 7.32
N LEU A 27 6.49 23.28 7.11
CA LEU A 27 6.55 24.73 7.27
C LEU A 27 5.73 25.47 6.20
N VAL A 28 5.71 24.99 4.96
CA VAL A 28 4.85 25.52 3.90
C VAL A 28 3.38 25.33 4.26
N ALA A 29 2.97 24.14 4.71
CA ALA A 29 1.61 23.88 5.17
C ALA A 29 1.20 24.85 6.30
N LEU A 30 2.06 25.03 7.31
CA LEU A 30 1.82 26.01 8.37
C LEU A 30 1.73 27.45 7.84
N TYR A 31 2.53 27.81 6.85
CA TYR A 31 2.50 29.13 6.23
C TYR A 31 1.24 29.36 5.40
N GLU A 32 0.69 28.32 4.77
CA GLU A 32 -0.52 28.38 3.95
C GLU A 32 -1.81 28.34 4.77
N GLU A 33 -1.76 27.90 6.05
CA GLU A 33 -2.93 27.89 6.93
C GLU A 33 -3.62 29.27 7.00
N PRO A 34 -4.89 29.39 6.57
CA PRO A 34 -5.61 30.67 6.56
C PRO A 34 -5.87 31.19 7.98
N GLU A 35 -6.10 30.28 8.94
CA GLU A 35 -6.17 30.57 10.36
C GLU A 35 -4.96 29.96 11.06
N LYS A 36 -4.05 30.81 11.55
CA LYS A 36 -2.83 30.31 12.20
C LYS A 36 -3.20 29.56 13.49
N PRO A 37 -2.66 28.34 13.69
CA PRO A 37 -2.93 27.61 14.91
C PRO A 37 -2.37 28.37 16.11
N ASN A 38 -3.14 28.41 17.20
CA ASN A 38 -2.72 29.04 18.46
C ASN A 38 -1.42 28.41 19.01
N ASN A 39 -1.14 27.15 18.68
CA ASN A 39 0.12 26.47 18.99
C ASN A 39 0.77 25.87 17.74
N ALA A 40 1.69 26.62 17.12
CA ALA A 40 2.43 26.17 15.96
C ALA A 40 3.30 24.93 16.22
N LEU A 41 3.82 24.73 17.43
CA LEU A 41 4.63 23.55 17.75
C LEU A 41 3.82 22.27 17.73
N ASP A 42 2.57 22.32 18.20
CA ASP A 42 1.69 21.14 18.16
C ASP A 42 1.26 20.82 16.73
N PHE A 43 1.02 21.84 15.89
CA PHE A 43 0.82 21.66 14.45
C PHE A 43 1.98 20.91 13.81
N LEU A 44 3.22 21.35 14.06
CA LEU A 44 4.43 20.69 13.55
C LEU A 44 4.51 19.22 13.99
N LYS A 45 4.30 18.93 15.28
CA LYS A 45 4.36 17.54 15.80
C LYS A 45 3.36 16.62 15.09
N GLN A 46 2.12 17.08 14.90
CA GLN A 46 1.07 16.32 14.24
C GLN A 46 1.41 16.08 12.76
N HIS A 47 1.84 17.12 12.05
CA HIS A 47 2.13 17.04 10.63
C HIS A 47 3.43 16.28 10.33
N MET A 48 4.41 16.29 11.23
CA MET A 48 5.61 15.45 11.08
C MET A 48 5.32 13.96 11.26
N GLY A 49 4.31 13.58 12.04
CA GLY A 49 3.88 12.17 12.20
C GLY A 49 3.00 11.67 11.06
N ALA A 50 2.30 12.57 10.37
CA ALA A 50 1.40 12.24 9.27
C ALA A 50 2.02 12.42 7.88
N ALA A 51 3.01 13.31 7.71
CA ALA A 51 3.60 13.64 6.40
C ALA A 51 4.74 12.69 5.95
N GLY A 52 4.80 11.47 6.50
CA GLY A 52 5.76 10.47 6.04
C GLY A 52 5.32 9.89 4.69
N PRO A 53 6.19 9.79 3.67
CA PRO A 53 5.89 9.01 2.45
C PRO A 53 5.48 7.57 2.77
N GLU A 54 5.98 7.02 3.89
CA GLU A 54 5.54 5.74 4.44
C GLU A 54 4.03 5.66 4.67
N THR A 55 3.34 6.76 5.02
CA THR A 55 1.88 6.69 5.29
C THR A 55 1.07 6.51 4.02
N ALA A 56 1.38 7.29 2.97
CA ALA A 56 0.74 7.17 1.67
C ALA A 56 1.08 5.84 0.99
N ASP A 57 2.33 5.40 1.08
CA ASP A 57 2.76 4.10 0.54
C ASP A 57 2.10 2.94 1.31
N VAL A 58 1.97 3.04 2.64
CA VAL A 58 1.28 2.03 3.46
C VAL A 58 -0.21 1.99 3.15
N GLU A 59 -0.86 3.13 2.93
CA GLU A 59 -2.27 3.18 2.52
C GLU A 59 -2.47 2.59 1.11
N ALA A 60 -1.61 2.94 0.15
CA ALA A 60 -1.64 2.36 -1.19
C ALA A 60 -1.42 0.84 -1.16
N LEU A 61 -0.43 0.37 -0.39
CA LEU A 61 -0.17 -1.07 -0.20
C LEU A 61 -1.34 -1.79 0.48
N ARG A 62 -2.00 -1.16 1.46
CA ARG A 62 -3.20 -1.73 2.09
C ARG A 62 -4.34 -1.89 1.10
N LEU A 63 -4.54 -0.90 0.22
CA LEU A 63 -5.55 -0.95 -0.83
C LEU A 63 -5.24 -2.08 -1.82
N GLU A 64 -4.00 -2.17 -2.29
CA GLU A 64 -3.56 -3.23 -3.22
C GLU A 64 -3.74 -4.64 -2.61
N VAL A 65 -3.40 -4.81 -1.33
CA VAL A 65 -3.63 -6.08 -0.62
C VAL A 65 -5.12 -6.43 -0.53
N ALA A 66 -5.99 -5.44 -0.30
CA ALA A 66 -7.43 -5.67 -0.26
C ALA A 66 -7.97 -6.09 -1.63
N GLU A 67 -7.56 -5.41 -2.70
CA GLU A 67 -7.97 -5.74 -4.07
C GLU A 67 -7.49 -7.12 -4.51
N LEU A 68 -6.23 -7.47 -4.20
CA LEU A 68 -5.67 -8.77 -4.53
C LEU A 68 -6.39 -9.91 -3.79
N LYS A 69 -6.74 -9.71 -2.51
CA LYS A 69 -7.54 -10.70 -1.75
C LYS A 69 -8.91 -10.91 -2.38
N GLN A 70 -9.60 -9.83 -2.75
CA GLN A 70 -10.91 -9.93 -3.39
C GLN A 70 -10.83 -10.68 -4.74
N LYS A 71 -9.83 -10.38 -5.57
CA LYS A 71 -9.60 -11.09 -6.83
C LYS A 71 -9.27 -12.57 -6.60
N TYR A 72 -8.45 -12.87 -5.61
CA TYR A 72 -8.08 -14.24 -5.25
C TYR A 72 -9.30 -15.07 -4.81
N GLU A 73 -10.16 -14.50 -3.96
CA GLU A 73 -11.39 -15.16 -3.52
C GLU A 73 -12.37 -15.41 -4.69
N ALA A 74 -12.53 -14.44 -5.58
CA ALA A 74 -13.38 -14.59 -6.77
C ALA A 74 -12.88 -15.72 -7.68
N VAL A 75 -11.57 -15.78 -7.94
CA VAL A 75 -10.95 -16.84 -8.75
C VAL A 75 -11.07 -18.20 -8.05
N LEU A 76 -10.96 -18.26 -6.73
CA LEU A 76 -11.14 -19.51 -5.99
C LEU A 76 -12.56 -20.06 -6.11
N GLU A 77 -13.59 -19.22 -5.97
CA GLU A 77 -14.97 -19.65 -6.15
C GLU A 77 -15.26 -20.05 -7.60
N GLU A 78 -14.78 -19.29 -8.59
CA GLU A 78 -14.90 -19.70 -10.00
C GLU A 78 -14.21 -21.05 -10.26
N ASN A 79 -13.01 -21.26 -9.73
CA ASN A 79 -12.30 -22.51 -9.88
C ASN A 79 -13.06 -23.69 -9.26
N LYS A 80 -13.69 -23.47 -8.11
CA LYS A 80 -14.52 -24.47 -7.42
C LYS A 80 -15.77 -24.79 -8.22
N GLU A 81 -16.45 -23.79 -8.78
CA GLU A 81 -17.60 -24.00 -9.67
C GLU A 81 -17.23 -24.76 -10.93
N LEU A 82 -16.11 -24.39 -11.57
CA LEU A 82 -15.63 -25.07 -12.79
C LEU A 82 -15.24 -26.52 -12.50
N LYS A 83 -14.56 -26.79 -11.37
CA LYS A 83 -14.26 -28.16 -10.93
C LYS A 83 -15.52 -28.98 -10.67
N ALA A 84 -16.54 -28.38 -10.05
CA ALA A 84 -17.83 -29.04 -9.83
C ALA A 84 -18.53 -29.37 -11.16
N LYS A 85 -18.53 -28.45 -12.13
CA LYS A 85 -19.07 -28.67 -13.48
C LYS A 85 -18.30 -29.73 -14.25
N LEU A 86 -16.97 -29.74 -14.18
CA LEU A 86 -16.13 -30.76 -14.81
C LEU A 86 -16.39 -32.16 -14.24
N ALA A 87 -16.54 -32.28 -12.92
CA ALA A 87 -16.89 -33.55 -12.28
C ALA A 87 -18.28 -34.08 -12.72
N GLN A 88 -19.22 -33.21 -13.07
CA GLN A 88 -20.52 -33.59 -13.62
C GLN A 88 -20.47 -34.04 -15.09
N HIS A 89 -19.42 -33.66 -15.82
CA HIS A 89 -19.28 -33.91 -17.25
C HIS A 89 -18.21 -34.95 -17.60
N ASP A 90 -17.66 -35.67 -16.62
CA ASP A 90 -16.64 -36.69 -16.86
C ASP A 90 -17.24 -37.84 -17.71
N PRO A 91 -16.87 -38.01 -18.99
CA PRO A 91 -17.50 -38.98 -19.90
C PRO A 91 -17.21 -40.44 -19.53
N ALA A 92 -16.31 -40.68 -18.57
CA ALA A 92 -15.97 -42.01 -18.09
C ALA A 92 -17.16 -42.75 -17.45
N GLN A 93 -18.21 -42.05 -17.00
CA GLN A 93 -19.41 -42.69 -16.44
C GLN A 93 -20.51 -42.95 -17.48
N HIS A 94 -20.47 -42.33 -18.67
CA HIS A 94 -21.50 -42.50 -19.70
C HIS A 94 -21.22 -43.64 -20.69
N LEU A 95 -20.00 -44.20 -20.69
CA LEU A 95 -19.61 -45.30 -21.59
C LEU A 95 -19.93 -46.69 -21.02
N ASP A 96 -20.14 -46.83 -19.70
CA ASP A 96 -20.47 -48.12 -19.09
C ASP A 96 -21.94 -48.52 -19.24
N GLU A 97 -22.88 -47.57 -19.35
CA GLU A 97 -24.31 -47.90 -19.54
C GLU A 97 -24.62 -48.41 -20.95
N LYS A 98 -23.93 -47.92 -22.00
CA LYS A 98 -24.18 -48.38 -23.37
C LYS A 98 -23.57 -49.74 -23.73
N ARG A 99 -22.69 -50.28 -22.89
CA ARG A 99 -22.06 -51.60 -23.11
C ARG A 99 -22.78 -52.73 -22.38
N SER A 100 -23.76 -52.40 -21.53
CA SER A 100 -24.62 -53.35 -20.82
C SER A 100 -25.85 -53.80 -21.62
N GLU A 101 -26.14 -53.16 -22.75
CA GLU A 101 -27.38 -53.37 -23.53
C GLU A 101 -27.18 -53.99 -24.93
N THR A 102 -25.98 -54.53 -25.23
CA THR A 102 -25.72 -55.31 -26.45
C THR A 102 -24.97 -56.59 -26.13
#